data_AF-A0A2W6W944-F1
#
_entry.id   AF-A0A2W6W944-F1
#
_cell.length_a   1.000
_cell.length_b   1.000
_cell.length_c   1.000
_cell.angle_alpha   90.00
_cell.angle_beta   90.00
_cell.angle_gamma   90.00
#
_symmetry.space_group_name_H-M   'P 1'
#
loop_
_entity.id
_entity.type
_entity.pdbx_description
1 polymer ?
#
loop_
_entity_poly.entity_id
_entity_poly.type
_entity_poly.pdbx_seq_one_letter_code
_entity_poly.pdbx_strand_id
1 'polypeptide(L)'
;MVLAGETATLLSASSTPWASATFQGGRHIIVIGFTDTVALDALAARVGEAEFHIPGHIVADVSIDRRESLAATHSDGPQATLHLSALVIEDW
;
A
#
# COMPACT_ATOMS: atom_id res chain seq x y z
N MET A 1 7.72 -14.68 3.66
CA MET A 1 6.26 -14.64 3.86
C MET A 1 5.70 -13.63 2.89
N VAL A 2 4.91 -14.06 1.92
CA VAL A 2 4.31 -13.16 0.93
C VAL A 2 2.98 -12.68 1.51
N LEU A 3 2.83 -11.37 1.71
CA LEU A 3 1.69 -10.77 2.42
C LEU A 3 0.39 -10.71 1.59
N ALA A 4 0.48 -10.75 0.26
CA ALA A 4 -0.65 -10.51 -0.63
C ALA A 4 -0.82 -11.60 -1.73
N GLY A 5 0.23 -12.39 -1.99
CA GLY A 5 0.18 -13.61 -2.84
C GLY A 5 -0.20 -13.38 -4.30
N GLU A 6 -0.55 -14.46 -5.00
CA GLU A 6 -1.12 -14.45 -6.37
C GLU A 6 -2.51 -13.80 -6.43
N THR A 7 -3.14 -13.58 -5.28
CA THR A 7 -4.46 -12.98 -5.13
C THR A 7 -4.45 -11.45 -5.13
N ALA A 8 -3.28 -10.82 -5.22
CA ALA A 8 -3.13 -9.37 -5.18
C ALA A 8 -2.44 -8.82 -6.42
N THR A 9 -3.02 -7.77 -6.98
CA THR A 9 -2.52 -7.09 -8.18
C THR A 9 -2.38 -5.61 -7.90
N LEU A 10 -1.22 -5.03 -8.22
CA LEU A 10 -1.03 -3.59 -8.17
C LEU A 10 -1.86 -2.93 -9.28
N LEU A 11 -2.87 -2.13 -8.90
CA LEU A 11 -3.74 -1.43 -9.86
C LEU A 11 -3.19 -0.06 -10.22
N SER A 12 -2.62 0.65 -9.25
CA SER A 12 -2.00 1.96 -9.46
C SER A 12 -0.98 2.26 -8.37
N ALA A 13 0.05 3.00 -8.75
CA ALA A 13 1.00 3.61 -7.83
C ALA A 13 1.36 5.00 -8.34
N SER A 14 1.29 6.01 -7.47
CA SER A 14 1.77 7.35 -7.76
C SER A 14 2.67 7.84 -6.63
N SER A 15 3.58 8.75 -6.97
CA SER A 15 4.45 9.40 -6.00
C SER A 15 4.43 10.91 -6.25
N THR A 16 4.38 11.67 -5.18
CA THR A 16 4.49 13.13 -5.21
C THR A 16 5.62 13.54 -4.27
N PRO A 17 6.58 14.37 -4.74
CA PRO A 17 7.61 14.93 -3.88
C PRO A 17 6.99 15.65 -2.67
N TRP A 18 7.61 15.48 -1.51
CA TRP A 18 7.17 16.10 -0.27
C TRP A 18 8.37 16.61 0.51
N ALA A 19 8.23 17.76 1.15
CA ALA A 19 9.24 18.31 2.04
C ALA A 19 8.57 19.04 3.21
N SER A 20 9.26 19.05 4.34
CA SER A 20 8.95 19.85 5.53
C SER A 20 10.15 20.73 5.88
N ALA A 21 10.10 21.42 7.02
CA ALA A 21 11.22 22.24 7.48
C ALA A 21 12.52 21.45 7.71
N THR A 22 12.43 20.16 8.07
CA THR A 22 13.58 19.34 8.48
C THR A 22 13.75 18.06 7.67
N PHE A 23 12.79 17.71 6.80
CA PHE A 23 12.81 16.46 6.05
C PHE A 23 12.43 16.68 4.59
N GLN A 24 13.00 15.85 3.71
CA GLN A 24 12.66 15.77 2.30
C GLN A 24 12.33 14.31 1.97
N GLY A 25 11.51 14.09 0.95
CA GLY A 25 11.20 12.76 0.45
C GLY A 25 9.97 12.76 -0.44
N GLY A 26 9.08 11.79 -0.24
CA GLY A 26 7.93 11.57 -1.11
C GLY A 26 6.74 10.95 -0.40
N ARG A 27 5.54 11.31 -0.87
CA ARG A 27 4.30 10.63 -0.51
C ARG A 27 3.89 9.71 -1.65
N HIS A 28 3.72 8.43 -1.34
CA HIS A 28 3.30 7.40 -2.26
C HIS A 28 1.84 7.04 -2.00
N ILE A 29 1.04 6.93 -3.05
CA ILE A 29 -0.33 6.41 -2.99
C ILE A 29 -0.36 5.13 -3.83
N ILE A 30 -0.81 4.04 -3.22
CA ILE A 30 -0.77 2.71 -3.80
C ILE A 30 -2.18 2.12 -3.72
N VAL A 31 -2.65 1.56 -4.83
CA VAL A 31 -3.95 0.88 -4.92
C VAL A 31 -3.70 -0.57 -5.32
N ILE A 32 -4.12 -1.49 -4.45
CA ILE A 32 -3.97 -2.93 -4.65
C ILE A 32 -5.36 -3.55 -4.79
N GLY A 33 -5.57 -4.31 -5.85
CA GLY A 33 -6.76 -5.11 -6.07
C GLY A 33 -6.56 -6.52 -5.55
N PHE A 34 -7.59 -7.09 -4.94
CA PHE A 34 -7.57 -8.44 -4.38
C PHE A 34 -8.69 -9.28 -4.97
N THR A 35 -8.37 -10.50 -5.42
CA THR A 35 -9.36 -11.52 -5.79
C THR A 35 -9.87 -12.30 -4.59
N ASP A 36 -9.19 -12.20 -3.45
CA ASP A 36 -9.54 -12.82 -2.17
C ASP A 36 -9.44 -11.79 -1.03
N THR A 37 -10.52 -11.62 -0.25
CA THR A 37 -10.56 -10.68 0.87
C THR A 37 -9.70 -11.12 2.06
N VAL A 38 -9.36 -12.42 2.18
CA VAL A 38 -8.48 -12.92 3.24
C VAL A 38 -7.06 -12.33 3.11
N ALA A 39 -6.52 -12.28 1.89
CA ALA A 39 -5.21 -11.68 1.62
C ALA A 39 -5.22 -10.17 1.88
N LEU A 40 -6.33 -9.49 1.58
CA LEU A 40 -6.51 -8.08 1.91
C LEU A 40 -6.43 -7.87 3.42
N ASP A 41 -7.21 -8.61 4.21
CA ASP A 41 -7.23 -8.47 5.66
C ASP A 41 -5.89 -8.82 6.30
N ALA A 42 -5.19 -9.84 5.78
CA ALA A 42 -3.86 -10.22 6.23
C ALA A 42 -2.82 -9.12 5.98
N LEU A 43 -2.82 -8.51 4.78
CA LEU A 43 -1.97 -7.35 4.50
C LEU A 43 -2.34 -6.18 5.41
N ALA A 44 -3.63 -5.91 5.53
CA ALA A 44 -4.13 -4.76 6.24
C ALA A 44 -3.85 -4.81 7.75
N ALA A 45 -3.85 -6.00 8.34
CA ALA A 45 -3.47 -6.22 9.74
C ALA A 45 -1.96 -6.03 10.00
N ARG A 46 -1.12 -6.09 8.95
CA ARG A 46 0.34 -6.14 9.08
C ARG A 46 1.05 -4.91 8.55
N VAL A 47 0.45 -4.18 7.61
CA VAL A 47 1.11 -3.10 6.88
C VAL A 47 1.56 -1.95 7.80
N GLY A 48 0.78 -1.62 8.83
CA GLY A 48 1.12 -0.55 9.78
C GLY A 48 2.22 -0.93 10.78
N GLU A 49 2.43 -2.23 11.02
CA GLU A 49 3.48 -2.75 11.92
C GLU A 49 4.70 -3.27 11.14
N ALA A 50 4.66 -3.22 9.81
CA ALA A 50 5.71 -3.75 8.97
C ALA A 50 6.93 -2.82 9.01
N GLU A 51 8.10 -3.40 9.24
CA GLU A 51 9.37 -2.70 9.04
C GLU A 51 9.73 -2.74 7.55
N PHE A 52 9.93 -1.56 6.98
CA PHE A 52 10.32 -1.40 5.58
C PHE A 52 11.79 -1.01 5.51
N HIS A 53 12.58 -1.80 4.77
CA HIS A 53 13.95 -1.43 4.45
C HIS A 53 14.03 -0.98 2.99
N ILE A 54 14.21 0.33 2.78
CA ILE A 54 14.37 0.95 1.46
C ILE A 54 15.72 1.67 1.47
N PRO A 55 16.71 1.26 0.64
CA PRO A 55 18.01 1.92 0.63
C PRO A 55 17.92 3.44 0.42
N GLY A 56 18.61 4.20 1.27
CA GLY A 56 18.65 5.67 1.23
C GLY A 56 17.34 6.35 1.64
N HIS A 57 16.40 5.61 2.24
CA HIS A 57 15.12 6.15 2.65
C HIS A 57 14.61 5.50 3.95
N ILE A 58 13.87 6.28 4.73
CA ILE A 58 13.14 5.81 5.89
C ILE A 58 11.64 5.94 5.60
N VAL A 59 10.88 4.88 5.85
CA VAL A 59 9.42 4.94 5.79
C VAL A 59 8.93 5.52 7.11
N ALA A 60 8.53 6.79 7.09
CA ALA A 60 8.10 7.52 8.27
C ALA A 60 6.69 7.12 8.72
N ASP A 61 5.82 6.81 7.76
CA ASP A 61 4.45 6.39 8.02
C ASP A 61 3.93 5.52 6.87
N VAL A 62 3.09 4.53 7.20
CA VAL A 62 2.27 3.80 6.23
C VAL A 62 0.88 3.61 6.81
N SER A 63 -0.12 4.03 6.05
CA SER A 63 -1.51 3.98 6.48
C SER A 63 -2.42 3.41 5.41
N ILE A 64 -3.53 2.82 5.85
CA ILE A 64 -4.61 2.40 4.97
C ILE A 64 -5.60 3.56 4.88
N ASP A 65 -5.69 4.15 3.69
CA ASP A 65 -6.58 5.27 3.44
C ASP A 65 -8.02 4.78 3.22
N ARG A 66 -8.19 3.62 2.56
CA ARG A 66 -9.52 3.07 2.21
C ARG A 66 -9.50 1.57 1.93
N ARG A 67 -10.61 0.90 2.25
CA ARG A 67 -10.97 -0.45 1.81
C ARG A 67 -12.30 -0.39 1.06
N GLU A 68 -12.39 -0.96 -0.13
CA GLU A 68 -13.63 -1.04 -0.89
C GLU A 68 -13.89 -2.49 -1.33
N SER A 69 -15.11 -2.98 -1.13
CA SER A 69 -15.55 -4.26 -1.69
C SER A 69 -16.23 -3.98 -3.02
N LEU A 70 -15.77 -4.65 -4.07
CA LEU A 70 -16.38 -4.61 -5.38
C LEU A 70 -17.46 -5.70 -5.42
N ALA A 71 -18.68 -5.34 -5.83
CA ALA A 71 -19.74 -6.34 -5.97
C ALA A 71 -19.25 -7.45 -6.91
N ALA A 72 -19.32 -8.70 -6.45
CA ALA A 72 -18.91 -9.89 -7.19
C ALA A 72 -19.72 -10.00 -8.48
N THR A 73 -19.23 -9.32 -9.51
CA THR A 73 -19.68 -9.50 -10.88
C THR A 73 -18.95 -10.74 -11.38
N HIS A 74 -19.61 -11.65 -12.11
CA HIS A 74 -19.01 -12.86 -12.69
C HIS A 74 -17.83 -12.54 -13.63
N SER A 75 -16.70 -12.11 -13.07
CA SER A 75 -15.53 -11.60 -13.76
C SER A 75 -14.29 -12.04 -12.99
N ASP A 76 -13.25 -12.39 -13.72
CA ASP A 76 -11.94 -12.83 -13.23
C ASP A 76 -11.10 -11.67 -12.63
N GLY A 77 -11.77 -10.60 -12.19
CA GLY A 77 -11.17 -9.37 -11.72
C GLY A 77 -11.09 -9.28 -10.19
N PRO A 78 -10.42 -8.23 -9.66
CA PRO A 78 -10.38 -7.99 -8.23
C PRO A 78 -11.81 -7.81 -7.67
N GLN A 79 -12.06 -8.43 -6.51
CA GLN A 79 -13.29 -8.36 -5.73
C GLN A 79 -13.22 -7.33 -4.60
N ALA A 80 -12.02 -6.84 -4.28
CA ALA A 80 -11.83 -5.77 -3.32
C ALA A 80 -10.61 -4.91 -3.69
N THR A 81 -10.55 -3.69 -3.17
CA THR A 81 -9.40 -2.80 -3.31
C THR A 81 -8.95 -2.28 -1.94
N LEU A 82 -7.64 -2.12 -1.80
CA LEU A 82 -6.98 -1.48 -0.68
C LEU A 82 -6.20 -0.27 -1.18
N HIS A 83 -6.52 0.90 -0.64
CA HIS A 83 -5.78 2.13 -0.85
C HIS A 83 -4.89 2.37 0.36
N LEU A 84 -3.61 2.57 0.12
CA LEU A 84 -2.64 2.86 1.16
C LEU A 84 -1.72 4.00 0.75
N SER A 85 -1.35 4.81 1.74
CA SER A 85 -0.37 5.87 1.57
C SER A 85 0.86 5.60 2.41
N ALA A 86 2.03 5.88 1.84
CA ALA A 86 3.30 5.78 2.51
C ALA A 86 4.03 7.12 2.43
N LEU A 87 4.48 7.63 3.58
CA LEU A 87 5.36 8.76 3.67
C LEU A 87 6.80 8.27 3.82
N VAL A 88 7.63 8.66 2.88
CA VAL A 88 9.04 8.26 2.83
C VAL A 88 9.89 9.52 2.94
N ILE A 89 10.93 9.45 3.76
CA ILE A 89 11.95 10.50 3.89
C ILE A 89 13.28 9.98 3.37
N GLU A 90 14.08 10.86 2.77
CA GLU A 90 15.45 10.57 2.35
C GLU A 90 16.35 10.40 3.58
N ASP A 91 17.24 9.41 3.53
CA ASP A 91 18.22 9.10 4.56
C ASP A 91 19.61 9.51 4.04
N TRP A 92 20.10 10.67 4.49
CA TRP A 92 21.36 11.29 4.05
C TRP A 92 22.18 11.84 5.21
#